data_AF-A0A178Z6M4-F1
#
_entry.id   AF-A0A178Z6M4-F1
#
_cell.length_a   1.000
_cell.length_b   1.000
_cell.length_c   1.000
_cell.angle_alpha   90.00
_cell.angle_beta   90.00
_cell.angle_gamma   90.00
#
_symmetry.space_group_name_H-M   'P 1'
#
loop_
_entity.id
_entity.type
_entity.pdbx_description
1 polymer ?
#
loop_
_entity_poly.entity_id
_entity_poly.type
_entity_poly.pdbx_seq_one_letter_code
_entity_poly.pdbx_strand_id
1 'polypeptide(L)'
;MSLPRPPHCSFTIPSIHDDVELDCRIYYPRRPERSSGSRVFGRGFAVFAHPYAPLGGCYDDPVVALAGGVLLQGGYFLTTFNFRGASGSAGRTSWTGKPELADYVSVYGFMVCYIDAIFRRLPGENDAPPANKPPVLILGGYSYGAMIASHLPAVDLVIDLFRSPAPGSAESEIRRRATDLAQYARAYLDMHSGSPTLTTPRVRGSSAAVGEPGKKHSPGVIMGGYESDAASRRRVSRENSGRSVDGERIRQSLDRIRRKIISQPSSPSAQATKDAAVESALVQPEVAYVIVSPILSMAAGFTTMFSKLRFTRKDREIPSSSPKREFHELMVRPCCCCYGTRDGFTSAAKLERWAQDLQSQPGSRLVTVSADTGHFWHEAEGIVRLRQGLAEFLEIVAQLGLPSDQVGSGETVETPTSTPRPRPRAPEVTAADLAAG
;
A
#
# COMPACT_ATOMS: atom_id res chain seq x y z
N MET A 1 -17.70 10.42 8.38
CA MET A 1 -16.71 11.28 7.68
C MET A 1 -16.44 10.70 6.31
N SER A 2 -16.17 11.53 5.30
CA SER A 2 -15.84 11.08 3.94
C SER A 2 -14.40 11.46 3.58
N LEU A 3 -13.76 10.68 2.70
CA LEU A 3 -12.52 11.11 2.06
C LEU A 3 -12.75 12.40 1.23
N PRO A 4 -11.68 13.18 0.96
CA PRO A 4 -11.80 14.38 0.12
C PRO A 4 -12.47 14.07 -1.22
N ARG A 5 -13.37 14.94 -1.68
CA ARG A 5 -14.00 14.83 -3.01
C ARG A 5 -13.74 16.10 -3.82
N PRO A 6 -13.34 15.99 -5.10
CA PRO A 6 -12.99 14.76 -5.83
C PRO A 6 -11.65 14.15 -5.36
N PRO A 7 -11.36 12.87 -5.68
CA PRO A 7 -10.00 12.32 -5.57
C PRO A 7 -9.03 13.08 -6.51
N HIS A 8 -7.72 12.94 -6.27
CA HIS A 8 -6.71 13.57 -7.13
C HIS A 8 -6.53 12.79 -8.43
N CYS A 9 -6.63 11.47 -8.37
CA CYS A 9 -6.63 10.60 -9.55
C CYS A 9 -7.77 9.58 -9.43
N SER A 10 -8.50 9.37 -10.52
CA SER A 10 -9.41 8.24 -10.73
C SER A 10 -8.99 7.54 -12.01
N PHE A 11 -8.83 6.23 -11.96
CA PHE A 11 -8.30 5.42 -13.07
C PHE A 11 -8.69 3.95 -12.84
N THR A 12 -8.51 3.10 -13.84
CA THR A 12 -8.48 1.65 -13.58
C THR A 12 -7.13 1.04 -13.89
N ILE A 13 -6.98 -0.20 -13.46
CA ILE A 13 -5.92 -1.11 -13.88
C ILE A 13 -6.51 -2.49 -14.19
N PRO A 14 -5.91 -3.28 -15.11
CA PRO A 14 -6.28 -4.67 -15.30
C PRO A 14 -5.82 -5.52 -14.10
N SER A 15 -6.63 -6.51 -13.72
CA SER A 15 -6.22 -7.54 -12.76
C SER A 15 -5.23 -8.50 -13.42
N ILE A 16 -4.14 -8.81 -12.73
CA ILE A 16 -3.16 -9.83 -13.16
C ILE A 16 -3.74 -11.26 -13.17
N HIS A 17 -4.95 -11.46 -12.67
CA HIS A 17 -5.63 -12.74 -12.70
C HIS A 17 -6.21 -13.07 -14.08
N ASP A 18 -6.88 -12.10 -14.70
CA ASP A 18 -7.77 -12.29 -15.86
C ASP A 18 -8.13 -10.99 -16.60
N ASP A 19 -7.32 -9.94 -16.46
CA ASP A 19 -7.47 -8.64 -17.12
C ASP A 19 -8.77 -7.88 -16.78
N VAL A 20 -9.49 -8.30 -15.73
CA VAL A 20 -10.67 -7.56 -15.23
C VAL A 20 -10.24 -6.17 -14.78
N GLU A 21 -10.86 -5.13 -15.33
CA GLU A 21 -10.56 -3.74 -14.97
C GLU A 21 -11.10 -3.43 -13.56
N LEU A 22 -10.21 -2.92 -12.71
CA LEU A 22 -10.42 -2.55 -11.31
C LEU A 22 -10.42 -1.05 -11.15
N ASP A 23 -11.48 -0.49 -10.57
CA ASP A 23 -11.64 0.95 -10.36
C ASP A 23 -10.83 1.42 -9.14
N CYS A 24 -9.96 2.39 -9.37
CA CYS A 24 -8.93 2.84 -8.43
C CYS A 24 -8.96 4.37 -8.25
N ARG A 25 -8.60 4.83 -7.07
CA ARG A 25 -8.48 6.25 -6.72
C ARG A 25 -7.20 6.51 -5.95
N ILE A 26 -6.56 7.66 -6.18
CA ILE A 26 -5.46 8.16 -5.36
C ILE A 26 -5.83 9.52 -4.76
N TYR A 27 -5.54 9.68 -3.48
CA TYR A 27 -5.69 10.91 -2.71
C TYR A 27 -4.32 11.37 -2.22
N TYR A 28 -4.00 12.65 -2.44
CA TYR A 28 -2.75 13.22 -1.99
C TYR A 28 -2.90 13.83 -0.59
N PRO A 29 -1.93 13.60 0.32
CA PRO A 29 -1.97 14.14 1.66
C PRO A 29 -1.75 15.65 1.62
N ARG A 30 -2.38 16.42 2.50
CA ARG A 30 -2.05 17.84 2.64
C ARG A 30 -0.71 18.00 3.36
N ARG A 31 0.09 18.98 2.95
CA ARG A 31 1.32 19.34 3.67
C ARG A 31 0.94 19.81 5.10
N PRO A 32 1.57 19.28 6.16
CA PRO A 32 1.37 19.79 7.52
C PRO A 32 1.87 21.24 7.61
N GLU A 33 1.08 22.15 8.17
CA GLU A 33 1.38 23.60 8.25
C GLU A 33 2.49 23.96 9.26
N ARG A 34 2.94 23.03 10.11
CA ARG A 34 3.90 23.30 11.19
C ARG A 34 5.09 22.34 11.16
N SER A 35 6.23 22.85 11.61
CA SER A 35 7.58 22.26 11.67
C SER A 35 7.69 20.89 12.38
N SER A 36 6.59 20.34 12.90
CA SER A 36 6.43 18.94 13.27
C SER A 36 5.98 18.12 12.05
N GLY A 37 6.67 18.31 10.92
CA GLY A 37 6.28 17.75 9.63
C GLY A 37 6.14 16.24 9.72
N SER A 38 5.05 15.70 9.17
CA SER A 38 4.92 14.27 8.88
C SER A 38 6.23 13.81 8.23
N ARG A 39 6.97 12.96 8.94
CA ARG A 39 8.31 12.50 8.53
C ARG A 39 8.28 11.68 7.24
N VAL A 40 7.09 11.34 6.79
CA VAL A 40 6.81 10.55 5.59
C VAL A 40 6.15 11.38 4.48
N PHE A 41 5.90 12.69 4.65
CA PHE A 41 5.31 13.49 3.57
C PHE A 41 6.18 13.40 2.30
N GLY A 42 5.55 13.06 1.17
CA GLY A 42 6.23 12.80 -0.10
C GLY A 42 6.97 11.48 -0.19
N ARG A 43 6.89 10.63 0.83
CA ARG A 43 7.57 9.32 0.90
C ARG A 43 6.72 8.20 1.47
N GLY A 44 5.54 8.50 2.00
CA GLY A 44 4.56 7.58 2.54
C GLY A 44 3.44 7.30 1.54
N PHE A 45 3.15 6.02 1.34
CA PHE A 45 2.11 5.52 0.46
C PHE A 45 1.26 4.50 1.22
N ALA A 46 -0.02 4.39 0.88
CA ALA A 46 -0.92 3.44 1.49
C ALA A 46 -1.89 2.87 0.46
N VAL A 47 -2.22 1.59 0.57
CA VAL A 47 -3.36 0.94 -0.09
C VAL A 47 -4.33 0.50 0.99
N PHE A 48 -5.61 0.86 0.86
CA PHE A 48 -6.63 0.47 1.83
C PHE A 48 -7.85 -0.14 1.14
N ALA A 49 -8.05 -1.44 1.36
CA ALA A 49 -9.12 -2.22 0.73
C ALA A 49 -10.42 -2.23 1.54
N HIS A 50 -11.53 -2.35 0.82
CA HIS A 50 -12.88 -2.25 1.35
C HIS A 50 -13.47 -3.61 1.81
N PRO A 51 -14.64 -3.63 2.50
CA PRO A 51 -15.26 -4.87 2.99
C PRO A 51 -15.98 -5.63 1.87
N TYR A 52 -16.63 -6.74 2.18
CA TYR A 52 -17.15 -7.67 1.16
C TYR A 52 -18.13 -7.02 0.17
N ALA A 53 -17.78 -7.07 -1.14
CA ALA A 53 -18.53 -6.38 -2.19
C ALA A 53 -20.00 -6.81 -2.31
N PRO A 54 -20.36 -8.11 -2.25
CA PRO A 54 -21.75 -8.55 -2.36
C PRO A 54 -22.68 -8.04 -1.26
N LEU A 55 -22.14 -7.57 -0.13
CA LEU A 55 -22.89 -6.94 0.95
C LEU A 55 -22.85 -5.40 0.88
N GLY A 56 -22.59 -4.84 -0.29
CA GLY A 56 -22.53 -3.40 -0.53
C GLY A 56 -21.17 -2.76 -0.23
N GLY A 57 -20.14 -3.56 0.08
CA GLY A 57 -18.79 -3.06 0.33
C GLY A 57 -18.17 -2.42 -0.91
N CYS A 58 -17.62 -1.23 -0.76
CA CYS A 58 -16.83 -0.54 -1.77
C CYS A 58 -15.87 0.46 -1.11
N TYR A 59 -14.95 1.04 -1.87
CA TYR A 59 -13.98 2.04 -1.38
C TYR A 59 -14.59 3.33 -0.78
N ASP A 60 -15.92 3.52 -0.85
CA ASP A 60 -16.67 4.65 -0.28
C ASP A 60 -17.25 4.27 1.10
N ASP A 61 -16.89 3.08 1.61
CA ASP A 61 -17.27 2.58 2.93
C ASP A 61 -16.81 3.55 4.06
N PRO A 62 -17.65 3.78 5.09
CA PRO A 62 -17.33 4.72 6.16
C PRO A 62 -16.07 4.37 6.96
N VAL A 63 -15.76 3.08 7.17
CA VAL A 63 -14.57 2.62 7.89
C VAL A 63 -13.32 2.82 7.02
N VAL A 64 -13.43 2.57 5.71
CA VAL A 64 -12.38 2.91 4.74
C VAL A 64 -12.11 4.41 4.75
N ALA A 65 -13.15 5.24 4.76
CA ALA A 65 -13.00 6.69 4.84
C ALA A 65 -12.40 7.16 6.18
N LEU A 66 -12.74 6.48 7.28
CA LEU A 66 -12.20 6.75 8.60
C LEU A 66 -10.70 6.45 8.67
N ALA A 67 -10.28 5.24 8.30
CA ALA A 67 -8.86 4.84 8.29
C ALA A 67 -8.07 5.65 7.25
N GLY A 68 -8.62 5.83 6.05
CA GLY A 68 -8.02 6.63 4.99
C GLY A 68 -7.82 8.10 5.37
N GLY A 69 -8.75 8.67 6.13
CA GLY A 69 -8.60 10.03 6.67
C GLY A 69 -7.39 10.17 7.61
N VAL A 70 -7.15 9.17 8.47
CA VAL A 70 -5.98 9.16 9.36
C VAL A 70 -4.68 8.99 8.58
N LEU A 71 -4.66 8.09 7.58
CA LEU A 71 -3.50 7.90 6.69
C LEU A 71 -3.15 9.19 5.94
N LEU A 72 -4.14 9.90 5.38
CA LEU A 72 -3.94 11.18 4.70
C LEU A 72 -3.42 12.27 5.64
N GLN A 73 -3.96 12.34 6.87
CA GLN A 73 -3.46 13.27 7.90
C GLN A 73 -2.03 12.93 8.33
N GLY A 74 -1.67 11.64 8.35
CA GLY A 74 -0.33 11.15 8.59
C GLY A 74 0.67 11.40 7.46
N GLY A 75 0.25 11.99 6.34
CA GLY A 75 1.14 12.34 5.22
C GLY A 75 1.30 11.24 4.16
N TYR A 76 0.43 10.24 4.14
CA TYR A 76 0.48 9.15 3.15
C TYR A 76 -0.37 9.45 1.92
N PHE A 77 0.17 9.15 0.73
CA PHE A 77 -0.61 9.02 -0.50
C PHE A 77 -1.53 7.81 -0.36
N LEU A 78 -2.84 8.04 -0.29
CA LEU A 78 -3.81 6.98 -0.08
C LEU A 78 -4.36 6.49 -1.43
N THR A 79 -4.21 5.20 -1.68
CA THR A 79 -4.84 4.49 -2.79
C THR A 79 -5.99 3.66 -2.25
N THR A 80 -7.17 3.84 -2.81
CA THR A 80 -8.30 2.95 -2.60
C THR A 80 -8.72 2.36 -3.93
N PHE A 81 -9.30 1.17 -3.91
CA PHE A 81 -9.72 0.48 -5.12
C PHE A 81 -10.93 -0.38 -4.81
N ASN A 82 -11.70 -0.71 -5.84
CA ASN A 82 -12.78 -1.68 -5.77
C ASN A 82 -12.30 -3.04 -6.25
N PHE A 83 -12.57 -4.09 -5.47
CA PHE A 83 -12.39 -5.46 -5.93
C PHE A 83 -13.32 -5.76 -7.11
N ARG A 84 -13.02 -6.81 -7.88
CA ARG A 84 -13.94 -7.31 -8.90
C ARG A 84 -15.37 -7.48 -8.36
N GLY A 85 -16.35 -7.03 -9.15
CA GLY A 85 -17.76 -7.06 -8.78
C GLY A 85 -18.21 -6.03 -7.74
N ALA A 86 -17.31 -5.19 -7.20
CA ALA A 86 -17.69 -3.97 -6.49
C ALA A 86 -17.90 -2.81 -7.47
N SER A 87 -18.64 -1.78 -7.04
CA SER A 87 -19.00 -0.59 -7.82
C SER A 87 -17.88 -0.11 -8.77
N GLY A 88 -18.20 0.14 -10.05
CA GLY A 88 -17.21 0.60 -11.04
C GLY A 88 -16.19 -0.44 -11.52
N SER A 89 -15.91 -1.50 -10.76
CA SER A 89 -15.04 -2.60 -11.19
C SER A 89 -15.83 -3.66 -11.94
N ALA A 90 -15.22 -4.22 -12.99
CA ALA A 90 -15.85 -5.28 -13.77
C ALA A 90 -15.84 -6.63 -13.02
N GLY A 91 -16.41 -7.66 -13.65
CA GLY A 91 -16.38 -9.03 -13.12
C GLY A 91 -17.37 -9.28 -11.97
N ARG A 92 -17.11 -10.33 -11.19
CA ARG A 92 -17.93 -10.77 -10.06
C ARG A 92 -17.05 -11.27 -8.93
N THR A 93 -17.51 -11.07 -7.70
CA THR A 93 -16.83 -11.60 -6.51
C THR A 93 -16.82 -13.13 -6.52
N SER A 94 -15.69 -13.69 -6.13
CA SER A 94 -15.43 -15.11 -6.02
C SER A 94 -15.66 -15.61 -4.60
N TRP A 95 -16.02 -16.89 -4.50
CA TRP A 95 -16.12 -17.57 -3.22
C TRP A 95 -14.77 -17.97 -2.62
N THR A 96 -13.69 -17.95 -3.41
CA THR A 96 -12.36 -18.46 -2.96
C THR A 96 -11.42 -17.36 -2.49
N GLY A 97 -11.69 -16.11 -2.83
CA GLY A 97 -10.80 -14.98 -2.56
C GLY A 97 -9.53 -14.94 -3.42
N LYS A 98 -9.22 -15.99 -4.22
CA LYS A 98 -7.98 -16.01 -5.02
C LYS A 98 -7.93 -14.92 -6.09
N PRO A 99 -9.01 -14.69 -6.87
CA PRO A 99 -9.04 -13.61 -7.82
C PRO A 99 -9.00 -12.23 -7.12
N GLU A 100 -9.66 -12.07 -5.97
CA GLU A 100 -9.59 -10.85 -5.15
C GLU A 100 -8.19 -10.59 -4.58
N LEU A 101 -7.48 -11.65 -4.16
CA LEU A 101 -6.07 -11.53 -3.77
C LEU A 101 -5.22 -11.04 -4.94
N ALA A 102 -5.43 -11.60 -6.13
CA ALA A 102 -4.72 -11.13 -7.33
C ALA A 102 -5.11 -9.70 -7.73
N ASP A 103 -6.35 -9.27 -7.50
CA ASP A 103 -6.76 -7.87 -7.65
C ASP A 103 -5.95 -6.95 -6.73
N TYR A 104 -5.83 -7.31 -5.44
CA TYR A 104 -5.01 -6.55 -4.51
C TYR A 104 -3.54 -6.55 -4.96
N VAL A 105 -2.99 -7.70 -5.36
CA VAL A 105 -1.60 -7.78 -5.86
C VAL A 105 -1.39 -6.91 -7.11
N SER A 106 -2.41 -6.73 -7.95
CA SER A 106 -2.37 -5.80 -9.10
C SER A 106 -2.20 -4.35 -8.65
N VAL A 107 -2.97 -3.93 -7.64
CA VAL A 107 -2.87 -2.58 -7.05
C VAL A 107 -1.56 -2.40 -6.27
N TYR A 108 -1.10 -3.44 -5.58
CA TYR A 108 0.19 -3.43 -4.91
C TYR A 108 1.33 -3.28 -5.91
N GLY A 109 1.31 -4.04 -7.00
CA GLY A 109 2.26 -3.91 -8.11
C GLY A 109 2.22 -2.54 -8.79
N PHE A 110 1.02 -1.99 -8.98
CA PHE A 110 0.83 -0.61 -9.42
C PHE A 110 1.56 0.36 -8.48
N MET A 111 1.38 0.23 -7.16
CA MET A 111 2.03 1.12 -6.20
C MET A 111 3.55 0.96 -6.16
N VAL A 112 4.08 -0.25 -6.31
CA VAL A 112 5.53 -0.48 -6.46
C VAL A 112 6.07 0.25 -7.70
N CYS A 113 5.41 0.10 -8.85
CA CYS A 113 5.79 0.80 -10.08
C CYS A 113 5.62 2.32 -9.97
N TYR A 114 4.58 2.78 -9.28
CA TYR A 114 4.28 4.20 -9.08
C TYR A 114 5.33 4.86 -8.18
N ILE A 115 5.71 4.20 -7.09
CA ILE A 115 6.79 4.63 -6.19
C ILE A 115 8.10 4.68 -6.96
N ASP A 116 8.47 3.61 -7.66
CA ASP A 116 9.66 3.59 -8.51
C ASP A 116 9.63 4.74 -9.51
N ALA A 117 8.52 4.94 -10.22
CA ALA A 117 8.37 6.03 -11.17
C ALA A 117 8.33 7.43 -10.53
N ILE A 118 8.13 7.59 -9.22
CA ILE A 118 8.29 8.88 -8.53
C ILE A 118 9.78 9.12 -8.22
N PHE A 119 10.45 8.15 -7.59
CA PHE A 119 11.80 8.31 -7.02
C PHE A 119 12.94 7.98 -7.99
N ARG A 120 12.68 7.22 -9.05
CA ARG A 120 13.70 6.85 -10.03
C ARG A 120 14.12 8.09 -10.79
N ARG A 121 15.38 8.50 -10.59
CA ARG A 121 15.99 9.64 -11.26
C ARG A 121 16.16 9.36 -12.75
N LEU A 122 15.88 10.36 -13.57
CA LEU A 122 16.16 10.27 -15.00
C LEU A 122 17.67 10.48 -15.24
N PRO A 123 18.28 9.78 -16.21
CA PRO A 123 19.68 10.03 -16.57
C PRO A 123 19.87 11.50 -16.98
N GLY A 124 20.67 12.25 -16.21
CA GLY A 124 20.94 13.69 -16.44
C GLY A 124 20.70 14.60 -15.23
N GLU A 125 20.03 14.12 -14.18
CA GLU A 125 19.93 14.84 -12.89
C GLU A 125 21.22 14.68 -12.08
N ASN A 126 22.12 15.66 -12.18
CA ASN A 126 23.50 15.63 -11.68
C ASN A 126 23.65 15.97 -10.18
N ASP A 127 22.59 15.88 -9.38
CA ASP A 127 22.73 16.08 -7.94
C ASP A 127 23.20 14.78 -7.28
N ALA A 128 24.17 14.85 -6.37
CA ALA A 128 24.56 13.71 -5.54
C ALA A 128 23.31 13.07 -4.88
N PRO A 129 23.29 11.75 -4.61
CA PRO A 129 22.13 11.13 -3.96
C PRO A 129 21.95 11.77 -2.58
N PRO A 130 20.82 12.42 -2.26
CA PRO A 130 20.50 12.65 -0.87
C PRO A 130 20.44 11.27 -0.22
N ALA A 131 21.03 11.13 0.95
CA ALA A 131 20.96 9.95 1.80
C ALA A 131 19.52 9.72 2.29
N ASN A 132 18.59 9.54 1.36
CA ASN A 132 17.17 9.47 1.60
C ASN A 132 16.81 8.01 1.90
N LYS A 133 16.05 7.84 2.98
CA LYS A 133 15.49 6.58 3.47
C LYS A 133 14.73 5.83 2.35
N PRO A 134 14.35 4.55 2.51
CA PRO A 134 13.42 3.88 1.61
C PRO A 134 11.99 4.39 1.79
N PRO A 135 11.18 4.56 0.72
CA PRO A 135 9.78 5.00 0.85
C PRO A 135 8.97 3.98 1.65
N VAL A 136 7.91 4.42 2.32
CA VAL A 136 7.07 3.54 3.15
C VAL A 136 5.78 3.22 2.39
N LEU A 137 5.38 1.96 2.37
CA LEU A 137 4.12 1.49 1.81
C LEU A 137 3.30 0.73 2.84
N ILE A 138 2.15 1.27 3.21
CA ILE A 138 1.18 0.61 4.08
C ILE A 138 0.19 -0.20 3.24
N LEU A 139 0.07 -1.49 3.52
CA LEU A 139 -0.94 -2.37 2.92
C LEU A 139 -2.00 -2.68 3.97
N GLY A 140 -3.24 -2.29 3.71
CA GLY A 140 -4.30 -2.46 4.67
C GLY A 140 -5.65 -2.78 4.08
N GLY A 141 -6.59 -3.06 4.97
CA GLY A 141 -7.98 -3.25 4.60
C GLY A 141 -8.87 -3.39 5.82
N TYR A 142 -10.17 -3.34 5.54
CA TYR A 142 -11.24 -3.52 6.51
C TYR A 142 -12.05 -4.78 6.20
N SER A 143 -12.40 -5.56 7.23
CA SER A 143 -13.25 -6.75 7.11
C SER A 143 -12.68 -7.76 6.09
N TYR A 144 -13.42 -8.08 5.04
CA TYR A 144 -12.95 -8.89 3.91
C TYR A 144 -11.66 -8.35 3.28
N GLY A 145 -11.52 -7.03 3.13
CA GLY A 145 -10.28 -6.40 2.64
C GLY A 145 -9.10 -6.63 3.58
N ALA A 146 -9.33 -6.66 4.90
CA ALA A 146 -8.30 -6.99 5.90
C ALA A 146 -7.89 -8.47 5.81
N MET A 147 -8.86 -9.36 5.58
CA MET A 147 -8.60 -10.77 5.31
C MET A 147 -7.70 -10.92 4.08
N ILE A 148 -8.06 -10.33 2.93
CA ILE A 148 -7.23 -10.39 1.72
C ILE A 148 -5.83 -9.77 1.96
N ALA A 149 -5.75 -8.61 2.61
CA ALA A 149 -4.48 -7.93 2.91
C ALA A 149 -3.53 -8.80 3.76
N SER A 150 -4.07 -9.61 4.67
CA SER A 150 -3.31 -10.52 5.53
C SER A 150 -2.62 -11.67 4.76
N HIS A 151 -3.09 -11.96 3.53
CA HIS A 151 -2.54 -13.02 2.66
C HIS A 151 -1.68 -12.49 1.51
N LEU A 152 -1.34 -11.19 1.51
CA LEU A 152 -0.50 -10.60 0.47
C LEU A 152 0.91 -11.21 0.44
N PRO A 153 1.48 -11.39 -0.76
CA PRO A 153 2.85 -11.88 -0.91
C PRO A 153 3.88 -10.84 -0.44
N ALA A 154 5.10 -11.33 -0.19
CA ALA A 154 6.25 -10.47 0.12
C ALA A 154 6.53 -9.46 -1.00
N VAL A 155 7.04 -8.29 -0.62
CA VAL A 155 7.37 -7.20 -1.56
C VAL A 155 8.32 -7.64 -2.68
N ASP A 156 9.29 -8.50 -2.38
CA ASP A 156 10.29 -8.95 -3.36
C ASP A 156 9.64 -9.73 -4.50
N LEU A 157 8.64 -10.56 -4.17
CA LEU A 157 7.89 -11.33 -5.16
C LEU A 157 7.08 -10.40 -6.07
N VAL A 158 6.49 -9.33 -5.51
CA VAL A 158 5.76 -8.33 -6.29
C VAL A 158 6.72 -7.51 -7.14
N ILE A 159 7.87 -7.09 -6.62
CA ILE A 159 8.92 -6.42 -7.41
C ILE A 159 9.36 -7.29 -8.59
N ASP A 160 9.62 -8.58 -8.35
CA ASP A 160 10.03 -9.52 -9.39
C ASP A 160 8.95 -9.73 -10.46
N LEU A 161 7.67 -9.66 -10.07
CA LEU A 161 6.53 -9.74 -11.00
C LEU A 161 6.53 -8.57 -12.00
N PHE A 162 6.90 -7.37 -11.56
CA PHE A 162 6.85 -6.14 -12.36
C PHE A 162 8.20 -5.65 -12.91
N ARG A 163 9.31 -6.33 -12.60
CA ARG A 163 10.66 -5.94 -13.05
C ARG A 163 10.78 -5.91 -14.58
N SER A 164 10.33 -6.97 -15.25
CA SER A 164 10.42 -7.13 -16.70
C SER A 164 9.14 -7.82 -17.23
N PRO A 165 7.99 -7.11 -17.24
CA PRO A 165 6.71 -7.70 -17.62
C PRO A 165 6.68 -7.98 -19.13
N ALA A 166 5.95 -9.03 -19.52
CA ALA A 166 5.83 -9.38 -20.93
C ALA A 166 5.03 -8.29 -21.69
N PRO A 167 5.44 -7.92 -22.92
CA PRO A 167 4.71 -6.92 -23.70
C PRO A 167 3.23 -7.30 -23.88
N GLY A 168 2.33 -6.38 -23.54
CA GLY A 168 0.88 -6.58 -23.64
C GLY A 168 0.24 -7.38 -22.50
N SER A 169 1.00 -7.77 -21.48
CA SER A 169 0.45 -8.38 -20.26
C SER A 169 -0.17 -7.33 -19.33
N ALA A 170 -1.06 -7.76 -18.42
CA ALA A 170 -1.62 -6.91 -17.36
C ALA A 170 -0.52 -6.16 -16.59
N GLU A 171 0.58 -6.84 -16.24
CA GLU A 171 1.69 -6.24 -15.50
C GLU A 171 2.37 -5.11 -16.29
N SER A 172 2.52 -5.28 -17.61
CA SER A 172 3.10 -4.24 -18.47
C SER A 172 2.20 -3.00 -18.55
N GLU A 173 0.89 -3.22 -18.64
CA GLU A 173 -0.10 -2.14 -18.68
C GLU A 173 -0.22 -1.41 -17.34
N ILE A 174 -0.23 -2.15 -16.23
CA ILE A 174 -0.17 -1.60 -14.86
C ILE A 174 1.08 -0.71 -14.71
N ARG A 175 2.26 -1.21 -15.10
CA ARG A 175 3.52 -0.45 -14.98
C ARG A 175 3.49 0.83 -15.81
N ARG A 176 2.92 0.79 -17.02
CA ARG A 176 2.72 1.96 -17.88
C ARG A 176 1.81 2.98 -17.21
N ARG A 177 0.61 2.58 -16.77
CA ARG A 177 -0.36 3.47 -16.09
C ARG A 177 0.23 4.07 -14.81
N ALA A 178 1.00 3.31 -14.05
CA ALA A 178 1.70 3.79 -12.86
C ALA A 178 2.74 4.88 -13.20
N THR A 179 3.50 4.68 -14.27
CA THR A 179 4.51 5.65 -14.73
C THR A 179 3.87 6.95 -15.21
N ASP A 180 2.77 6.84 -15.96
CA ASP A 180 2.03 8.00 -16.46
C ASP A 180 1.45 8.82 -15.29
N LEU A 181 0.81 8.14 -14.32
CA LEU A 181 0.21 8.82 -13.17
C LEU A 181 1.25 9.41 -12.20
N ALA A 182 2.45 8.83 -12.10
CA ALA A 182 3.51 9.31 -11.23
C ALA A 182 3.96 10.75 -11.56
N GLN A 183 3.74 11.20 -12.81
CA GLN A 183 4.01 12.57 -13.25
C GLN A 183 3.21 13.59 -12.43
N TYR A 184 1.94 13.28 -12.10
CA TYR A 184 1.10 14.16 -11.28
C TYR A 184 1.57 14.20 -9.82
N ALA A 185 2.02 13.08 -9.27
CA ALA A 185 2.60 13.07 -7.94
C ALA A 185 3.90 13.88 -7.88
N ARG A 186 4.77 13.77 -8.89
CA ARG A 186 5.99 14.59 -8.97
C ARG A 186 5.66 16.07 -9.00
N ALA A 187 4.78 16.49 -9.91
CA ALA A 187 4.33 17.88 -9.98
C ALA A 187 3.72 18.36 -8.66
N TYR A 188 2.90 17.52 -8.01
CA TYR A 188 2.34 17.80 -6.71
C TYR A 188 3.43 17.99 -5.64
N LEU A 189 4.41 17.08 -5.58
CA LEU A 189 5.50 17.16 -4.63
C LEU A 189 6.40 18.37 -4.90
N ASP A 190 6.69 18.71 -6.14
CA ASP A 190 7.48 19.90 -6.49
C ASP A 190 6.80 21.18 -6.02
N MET A 191 5.49 21.31 -6.28
CA MET A 191 4.67 22.43 -5.80
C MET A 191 4.67 22.54 -4.26
N HIS A 192 4.81 21.41 -3.56
CA HIS A 192 4.73 21.35 -2.10
C HIS A 192 6.08 21.16 -1.41
N SER A 193 7.20 21.08 -2.14
CA SER A 193 8.55 20.89 -1.56
C SER A 193 9.23 22.19 -1.16
N GLY A 194 8.62 23.35 -1.45
CA GLY A 194 9.06 24.64 -0.93
C GLY A 194 10.40 25.15 -1.49
N SER A 195 10.86 24.63 -2.62
CA SER A 195 11.92 25.27 -3.40
C SER A 195 11.28 26.15 -4.47
N PRO A 196 11.17 27.47 -4.26
CA PRO A 196 10.90 28.36 -5.37
C PRO A 196 12.20 28.44 -6.18
N THR A 197 12.41 27.51 -7.12
CA THR A 197 13.26 27.86 -8.26
C THR A 197 12.51 28.94 -9.04
N LEU A 198 12.71 30.18 -8.60
CA LEU A 198 12.48 31.39 -9.38
C LEU A 198 13.34 31.26 -10.64
N THR A 199 12.86 30.54 -11.64
CA THR A 199 13.22 30.86 -13.02
C THR A 199 12.59 32.21 -13.29
N THR A 200 13.30 33.28 -12.90
CA THR A 200 13.00 34.63 -13.34
C THR A 200 12.89 34.60 -14.87
N PRO A 201 11.71 34.87 -15.46
CA PRO A 201 11.64 35.10 -16.88
C PRO A 201 12.46 36.36 -17.13
N ARG A 202 13.51 36.26 -17.94
CA ARG A 202 14.24 37.43 -18.42
C ARG A 202 13.32 38.17 -19.40
N VAL A 203 12.40 38.97 -18.86
CA VAL A 203 11.51 39.83 -19.63
C VAL A 203 12.34 40.97 -20.20
N ARG A 204 12.58 40.89 -21.51
CA ARG A 204 12.99 42.03 -22.33
C ARG A 204 11.79 42.97 -22.39
N GLY A 205 11.96 44.20 -21.91
CA GLY A 205 10.85 45.08 -21.56
C GLY A 205 9.96 45.50 -22.71
N SER A 206 8.72 45.87 -22.36
CA SER A 206 7.95 47.01 -22.90
C SER A 206 6.66 47.20 -22.08
N SER A 207 6.62 48.30 -21.33
CA SER A 207 5.51 49.23 -21.08
C SER A 207 4.05 48.75 -20.84
N ALA A 208 3.57 49.12 -19.65
CA ALA A 208 2.25 49.68 -19.31
C ALA A 208 0.97 48.81 -19.43
N ALA A 209 0.41 48.42 -18.28
CA ALA A 209 -0.94 48.82 -17.83
C ALA A 209 -1.26 48.21 -16.46
N VAL A 210 -1.89 49.02 -15.61
CA VAL A 210 -2.30 48.75 -14.22
C VAL A 210 -3.60 47.93 -14.20
N GLY A 211 -3.67 46.90 -13.35
CA GLY A 211 -4.90 46.17 -13.03
C GLY A 211 -4.68 45.11 -11.94
N GLU A 212 -5.39 45.24 -10.82
CA GLU A 212 -5.31 44.41 -9.61
C GLU A 212 -5.74 42.93 -9.78
N PRO A 213 -5.36 42.01 -8.84
CA PRO A 213 -5.53 40.58 -9.02
C PRO A 213 -6.86 40.05 -8.44
N GLY A 214 -7.74 39.55 -9.30
CA GLY A 214 -8.85 38.69 -8.90
C GLY A 214 -8.40 37.25 -8.66
N LYS A 215 -8.48 36.76 -7.42
CA LYS A 215 -8.32 35.35 -7.06
C LYS A 215 -9.31 34.48 -7.86
N LYS A 216 -8.80 33.60 -8.71
CA LYS A 216 -9.58 32.50 -9.31
C LYS A 216 -9.01 31.17 -8.85
N HIS A 217 -9.83 30.41 -8.13
CA HIS A 217 -9.58 28.99 -7.86
C HIS A 217 -9.63 28.21 -9.17
N SER A 218 -8.58 27.43 -9.45
CA SER A 218 -8.57 26.49 -10.58
C SER A 218 -9.48 25.30 -10.26
N PRO A 219 -10.44 24.93 -11.13
CA PRO A 219 -11.23 23.70 -10.97
C PRO A 219 -10.37 22.48 -11.32
N GLY A 220 -10.63 21.37 -10.62
CA GLY A 220 -9.93 20.10 -10.80
C GLY A 220 -9.95 19.61 -12.25
N VAL A 221 -8.78 19.18 -12.72
CA VAL A 221 -8.62 18.57 -14.04
C VAL A 221 -9.16 17.13 -13.95
N ILE A 222 -10.31 16.89 -14.56
CA ILE A 222 -10.80 15.54 -14.87
C ILE A 222 -10.13 15.16 -16.19
N MET A 223 -9.10 14.32 -16.15
CA MET A 223 -8.54 13.75 -17.37
C MET A 223 -9.39 12.56 -17.82
N GLY A 224 -9.74 12.56 -19.10
CA GLY A 224 -10.71 11.69 -19.75
C GLY A 224 -10.43 10.19 -19.64
N GLY A 225 -11.51 9.43 -19.82
CA GLY A 225 -11.56 7.98 -19.67
C GLY A 225 -10.50 7.23 -20.47
N TYR A 226 -9.90 6.24 -19.82
CA TYR A 226 -9.05 5.23 -20.43
C TYR A 226 -9.94 4.23 -21.21
N GLU A 227 -10.59 4.65 -22.28
CA GLU A 227 -11.22 3.67 -23.17
C GLU A 227 -10.12 2.94 -23.97
N SER A 228 -9.65 1.81 -23.43
CA SER A 228 -8.72 0.95 -24.13
C SER A 228 -9.45 0.29 -25.30
N ASP A 229 -9.05 0.60 -26.54
CA ASP A 229 -9.58 0.02 -27.81
C ASP A 229 -9.54 -1.53 -27.87
N ALA A 230 -8.81 -2.17 -26.95
CA ALA A 230 -8.82 -3.62 -26.76
C ALA A 230 -10.07 -4.11 -26.00
N ALA A 231 -10.60 -3.31 -25.06
CA ALA A 231 -11.81 -3.63 -24.29
C ALA A 231 -13.09 -3.40 -25.10
N SER A 232 -13.12 -2.35 -25.94
CA SER A 232 -14.27 -2.04 -26.82
C SER A 232 -14.51 -3.14 -27.86
N ARG A 233 -13.45 -3.76 -28.40
CA ARG A 233 -13.60 -4.87 -29.36
C ARG A 233 -14.12 -6.17 -28.75
N ARG A 234 -14.04 -6.37 -27.43
CA ARG A 234 -14.60 -7.55 -26.74
C ARG A 234 -15.95 -7.31 -26.08
N ARG A 235 -16.33 -6.05 -25.80
CA ARG A 235 -17.67 -5.70 -25.24
C ARG A 235 -18.81 -5.77 -26.25
N VAL A 236 -18.56 -5.72 -27.55
CA VAL A 236 -19.62 -5.71 -28.58
C VAL A 236 -20.14 -7.12 -28.94
N SER A 237 -19.58 -8.21 -28.39
CA SER A 237 -19.99 -9.57 -28.78
C SER A 237 -20.93 -10.30 -27.81
N ARG A 238 -21.39 -9.66 -26.72
CA ARG A 238 -22.24 -10.36 -25.73
C ARG A 238 -23.33 -9.47 -25.16
N GLU A 239 -24.26 -9.07 -26.02
CA GLU A 239 -25.64 -8.91 -25.59
C GLU A 239 -26.60 -9.10 -26.77
N ASN A 240 -27.59 -9.97 -26.53
CA ASN A 240 -28.80 -10.25 -27.32
C ASN A 240 -28.77 -11.36 -28.39
N SER A 241 -29.19 -12.56 -27.98
CA SER A 241 -30.34 -13.30 -28.58
C SER A 241 -30.43 -14.72 -28.00
N GLY A 242 -31.40 -14.94 -27.11
CA GLY A 242 -32.00 -16.25 -26.96
C GLY A 242 -33.15 -16.37 -27.95
N ARG A 243 -33.01 -17.22 -28.97
CA ARG A 243 -34.12 -17.92 -29.66
C ARG A 243 -33.58 -18.91 -30.71
N SER A 244 -33.83 -20.19 -30.46
CA SER A 244 -34.22 -21.29 -31.35
C SER A 244 -33.63 -21.41 -32.77
N VAL A 245 -32.98 -22.57 -33.02
CA VAL A 245 -33.09 -23.47 -34.19
C VAL A 245 -33.02 -22.82 -35.59
N ASP A 246 -31.97 -23.11 -36.37
CA ASP A 246 -32.01 -24.18 -37.37
C ASP A 246 -30.65 -24.42 -38.05
N GLY A 247 -30.41 -25.69 -38.38
CA GLY A 247 -29.22 -26.12 -39.09
C GLY A 247 -29.41 -25.97 -40.60
N GLU A 248 -28.76 -24.97 -41.20
CA GLU A 248 -28.25 -25.03 -42.58
C GLU A 248 -27.57 -23.70 -42.92
N ARG A 249 -26.23 -23.69 -42.94
CA ARG A 249 -25.32 -22.83 -43.75
C ARG A 249 -23.89 -22.90 -43.20
N ILE A 250 -23.37 -24.12 -43.11
CA ILE A 250 -21.92 -24.33 -43.19
C ILE A 250 -21.61 -24.51 -44.67
N ARG A 251 -21.22 -23.43 -45.33
CA ARG A 251 -20.47 -23.37 -46.60
C ARG A 251 -20.39 -21.91 -47.02
N GLN A 252 -19.19 -21.51 -47.47
CA GLN A 252 -18.81 -20.19 -48.00
C GLN A 252 -18.21 -19.21 -46.97
N SER A 253 -16.92 -19.39 -46.68
CA SER A 253 -15.91 -18.31 -46.75
C SER A 253 -14.61 -18.79 -46.08
N LEU A 254 -13.87 -19.66 -46.77
CA LEU A 254 -12.50 -20.08 -46.40
C LEU A 254 -11.54 -19.97 -47.60
N ASP A 255 -11.74 -18.99 -48.48
CA ASP A 255 -10.85 -18.74 -49.60
C ASP A 255 -10.54 -17.25 -49.73
N ARG A 256 -9.62 -16.78 -48.87
CA ARG A 256 -8.73 -15.63 -49.08
C ARG A 256 -7.86 -15.46 -47.84
N ILE A 257 -6.77 -16.22 -47.76
CA ILE A 257 -5.44 -15.87 -47.21
C ILE A 257 -4.55 -17.10 -47.48
N ARG A 258 -4.20 -17.28 -48.75
CA ARG A 258 -3.07 -18.12 -49.17
C ARG A 258 -2.66 -17.62 -50.54
N ARG A 259 -1.75 -16.64 -50.54
CA ARG A 259 -0.82 -16.30 -51.64
C ARG A 259 -0.18 -14.95 -51.34
N LYS A 260 1.01 -14.99 -50.73
CA LYS A 260 2.20 -14.21 -51.11
C LYS A 260 3.30 -14.48 -50.09
N ILE A 261 3.93 -15.63 -50.29
CA ILE A 261 5.32 -15.85 -49.93
C ILE A 261 6.12 -15.50 -51.19
N ILE A 262 7.31 -14.94 -50.99
CA ILE A 262 8.45 -14.81 -51.90
C ILE A 262 8.76 -13.38 -52.40
N SER A 263 9.98 -12.97 -52.00
CA SER A 263 10.92 -11.97 -52.53
C SER A 263 10.74 -10.50 -52.14
N GLN A 264 11.68 -10.00 -51.33
CA GLN A 264 12.60 -8.92 -51.73
C GLN A 264 13.87 -8.88 -50.85
N PRO A 265 14.98 -8.29 -51.34
CA PRO A 265 16.35 -8.64 -50.97
C PRO A 265 16.99 -7.74 -49.88
N SER A 266 18.13 -8.26 -49.40
CA SER A 266 19.09 -7.79 -48.40
C SER A 266 19.84 -6.49 -48.72
N SER A 267 20.06 -5.65 -47.69
CA SER A 267 21.36 -5.07 -47.20
C SER A 267 21.15 -3.75 -46.43
N PRO A 268 22.09 -3.27 -45.58
CA PRO A 268 23.07 -3.97 -44.76
C PRO A 268 22.95 -3.65 -43.25
N SER A 269 23.65 -4.48 -42.48
CA SER A 269 23.86 -4.42 -41.03
C SER A 269 24.31 -3.04 -40.53
N ALA A 270 23.53 -2.42 -39.65
CA ALA A 270 24.04 -1.49 -38.66
C ALA A 270 24.28 -2.26 -37.36
N GLN A 271 25.53 -2.29 -36.93
CA GLN A 271 26.00 -2.94 -35.72
C GLN A 271 25.19 -2.45 -34.52
N ALA A 272 24.46 -3.37 -33.91
CA ALA A 272 23.89 -3.18 -32.59
C ALA A 272 25.04 -3.03 -31.59
N THR A 273 25.32 -1.81 -31.16
CA THR A 273 25.93 -1.58 -29.87
C THR A 273 24.94 -2.10 -28.83
N LYS A 274 25.24 -3.31 -28.33
CA LYS A 274 24.68 -3.81 -27.08
C LYS A 274 25.18 -2.90 -25.97
N ASP A 275 24.52 -1.76 -25.80
CA ASP A 275 24.45 -1.14 -24.49
C ASP A 275 23.65 -2.11 -23.64
N ALA A 276 24.36 -2.88 -22.82
CA ALA A 276 23.75 -3.64 -21.74
C ALA A 276 23.03 -2.63 -20.86
N ALA A 277 21.74 -2.44 -21.10
CA ALA A 277 20.88 -1.66 -20.23
C ALA A 277 21.04 -2.26 -18.84
N VAL A 278 21.69 -1.52 -17.96
CA VAL A 278 21.76 -1.84 -16.53
C VAL A 278 20.32 -1.95 -16.09
N GLU A 279 19.83 -3.18 -15.95
CA GLU A 279 18.45 -3.51 -15.61
C GLU A 279 18.26 -3.09 -14.14
N SER A 280 18.06 -1.79 -13.93
CA SER A 280 18.05 -1.18 -12.60
C SER A 280 16.86 -1.70 -11.82
N ALA A 281 17.14 -2.29 -10.65
CA ALA A 281 16.15 -2.80 -9.73
C ALA A 281 15.11 -1.72 -9.37
N LEU A 282 13.84 -2.11 -9.26
CA LEU A 282 12.78 -1.20 -8.81
C LEU A 282 13.08 -0.71 -7.38
N VAL A 283 12.72 0.54 -7.09
CA VAL A 283 12.82 1.08 -5.72
C VAL A 283 11.98 0.21 -4.77
N GLN A 284 12.62 -0.37 -3.77
CA GLN A 284 11.96 -1.24 -2.79
C GLN A 284 11.43 -0.42 -1.59
N PRO A 285 10.09 -0.36 -1.38
CA PRO A 285 9.55 0.31 -0.21
C PRO A 285 9.66 -0.56 1.05
N GLU A 286 9.77 0.10 2.20
CA GLU A 286 9.52 -0.53 3.50
C GLU A 286 8.01 -0.74 3.67
N VAL A 287 7.59 -1.99 3.80
CA VAL A 287 6.17 -2.36 3.91
C VAL A 287 5.75 -2.49 5.37
N ALA A 288 4.57 -1.94 5.68
CA ALA A 288 3.85 -2.12 6.93
C ALA A 288 2.38 -2.49 6.67
N TYR A 289 1.68 -3.01 7.69
CA TYR A 289 0.30 -3.48 7.57
C TYR A 289 -0.68 -2.78 8.51
N VAL A 290 -1.90 -2.54 8.04
CA VAL A 290 -3.02 -2.08 8.86
C VAL A 290 -4.25 -2.95 8.60
N ILE A 291 -4.63 -3.75 9.58
CA ILE A 291 -5.70 -4.74 9.48
C ILE A 291 -6.83 -4.32 10.42
N VAL A 292 -7.99 -3.96 9.87
CA VAL A 292 -9.16 -3.50 10.64
C VAL A 292 -10.27 -4.54 10.59
N SER A 293 -10.73 -4.99 11.76
CA SER A 293 -11.77 -6.02 11.95
C SER A 293 -11.58 -7.24 11.04
N PRO A 294 -10.44 -7.96 11.11
CA PRO A 294 -10.22 -9.11 10.24
C PRO A 294 -11.27 -10.20 10.52
N ILE A 295 -11.80 -10.80 9.46
CA ILE A 295 -12.70 -11.96 9.59
C ILE A 295 -11.84 -13.21 9.78
N LEU A 296 -11.75 -13.71 11.01
CA LEU A 296 -11.08 -14.97 11.31
C LEU A 296 -12.12 -16.09 11.33
N SER A 297 -12.11 -16.95 10.32
CA SER A 297 -13.15 -17.97 10.10
C SER A 297 -13.45 -18.84 11.33
N MET A 298 -14.68 -18.76 11.85
CA MET A 298 -15.21 -19.56 12.96
C MET A 298 -15.50 -20.99 12.47
N ALA A 299 -14.82 -22.00 13.02
CA ALA A 299 -15.08 -23.43 12.82
C ALA A 299 -14.70 -24.07 11.45
N ALA A 300 -14.39 -25.37 11.52
CA ALA A 300 -13.66 -26.20 10.55
C ALA A 300 -14.34 -26.47 9.18
N GLY A 301 -15.31 -25.68 8.75
CA GLY A 301 -16.08 -25.93 7.51
C GLY A 301 -15.82 -24.98 6.35
N PHE A 302 -15.59 -23.69 6.62
CA PHE A 302 -15.36 -22.67 5.58
C PHE A 302 -13.87 -22.33 5.38
N THR A 303 -13.01 -22.71 6.33
CA THR A 303 -11.55 -22.45 6.33
C THR A 303 -10.78 -23.21 5.27
N THR A 304 -11.25 -24.37 4.80
CA THR A 304 -10.48 -25.18 3.85
C THR A 304 -10.23 -24.48 2.51
N MET A 305 -11.07 -23.48 2.16
CA MET A 305 -10.91 -22.72 0.92
C MET A 305 -9.95 -21.54 1.06
N PHE A 306 -9.88 -20.88 2.23
CA PHE A 306 -9.11 -19.64 2.43
C PHE A 306 -7.78 -19.81 3.18
N SER A 307 -7.58 -20.87 3.98
CA SER A 307 -6.23 -21.20 4.50
C SER A 307 -5.26 -21.61 3.39
N LYS A 308 -5.79 -21.89 2.19
CA LYS A 308 -5.07 -22.09 0.93
C LYS A 308 -4.98 -20.82 0.09
N LEU A 309 -5.39 -19.67 0.62
CA LEU A 309 -5.27 -18.39 -0.07
C LEU A 309 -3.80 -18.00 -0.07
N ARG A 310 -3.14 -18.37 -1.16
CA ARG A 310 -1.76 -18.03 -1.47
C ARG A 310 -1.74 -17.49 -2.87
N PHE A 311 -0.92 -16.46 -3.07
CA PHE A 311 -0.64 -15.99 -4.41
C PHE A 311 0.24 -17.03 -5.12
N THR A 312 -0.27 -17.61 -6.20
CA THR A 312 0.46 -18.55 -7.06
C THR A 312 0.45 -18.00 -8.48
N ARG A 313 1.63 -17.71 -9.04
CA ARG A 313 1.75 -17.30 -10.44
C ARG A 313 1.60 -18.53 -11.34
N LYS A 314 0.69 -18.49 -12.31
CA LYS A 314 0.38 -19.63 -13.20
C LYS A 314 1.55 -20.07 -14.10
N ASP A 315 2.52 -19.19 -14.39
CA ASP A 315 3.50 -19.41 -15.48
C ASP A 315 4.98 -19.38 -15.08
N ARG A 316 5.33 -19.26 -13.79
CA ARG A 316 6.72 -19.41 -13.33
C ARG A 316 6.73 -20.07 -11.96
N GLU A 317 7.33 -21.26 -11.88
CA GLU A 317 7.82 -21.80 -10.62
C GLU A 317 8.96 -20.89 -10.13
N ILE A 318 8.59 -19.80 -9.45
CA ILE A 318 9.55 -19.08 -8.61
C ILE A 318 9.75 -20.01 -7.42
N PRO A 319 10.97 -20.56 -7.19
CA PRO A 319 11.21 -21.45 -6.06
C PRO A 319 11.02 -20.63 -4.79
N SER A 320 9.82 -20.71 -4.20
CA SER A 320 9.57 -20.10 -2.89
C SER A 320 10.45 -20.86 -1.91
N SER A 321 11.50 -20.20 -1.43
CA SER A 321 12.36 -20.69 -0.36
C SER A 321 11.51 -21.05 0.85
N SER A 322 11.24 -22.34 1.04
CA SER A 322 10.40 -22.93 2.10
C SER A 322 8.94 -22.45 2.16
N PRO A 323 7.99 -23.28 2.61
CA PRO A 323 6.63 -22.82 2.87
C PRO A 323 6.68 -21.83 4.05
N LYS A 324 6.72 -20.53 3.75
CA LYS A 324 6.52 -19.47 4.76
C LYS A 324 5.21 -19.77 5.52
N ARG A 325 5.26 -19.59 6.84
CA ARG A 325 4.08 -19.74 7.72
C ARG A 325 2.95 -18.81 7.23
N GLU A 326 1.70 -19.19 7.49
CA GLU A 326 0.56 -18.30 7.26
C GLU A 326 0.80 -16.97 8.00
N PHE A 327 0.40 -15.85 7.39
CA PHE A 327 0.61 -14.49 7.94
C PHE A 327 2.07 -14.09 8.19
N HIS A 328 3.06 -14.74 7.56
CA HIS A 328 4.48 -14.43 7.76
C HIS A 328 4.82 -12.95 7.61
N GLU A 329 4.29 -12.27 6.60
CA GLU A 329 4.55 -10.84 6.40
C GLU A 329 4.02 -9.98 7.56
N LEU A 330 2.88 -10.34 8.18
CA LEU A 330 2.36 -9.63 9.36
C LEU A 330 3.26 -9.78 10.60
N MET A 331 4.05 -10.88 10.67
CA MET A 331 4.94 -11.18 11.79
C MET A 331 6.30 -10.50 11.65
N VAL A 332 6.79 -10.26 10.42
CA VAL A 332 8.13 -9.66 10.20
C VAL A 332 8.08 -8.16 9.91
N ARG A 333 6.94 -7.64 9.46
CA ARG A 333 6.71 -6.22 9.18
C ARG A 333 6.00 -5.53 10.35
N PRO A 334 6.12 -4.20 10.49
CA PRO A 334 5.25 -3.47 11.41
C PRO A 334 3.79 -3.70 11.03
N CYS A 335 2.96 -4.05 11.99
CA CYS A 335 1.55 -4.35 11.74
C CYS A 335 0.69 -3.73 12.84
N CYS A 336 -0.40 -3.09 12.45
CA CYS A 336 -1.45 -2.65 13.38
C CYS A 336 -2.72 -3.46 13.12
N CYS A 337 -3.20 -4.13 14.16
CA CYS A 337 -4.48 -4.84 14.13
C CYS A 337 -5.49 -4.12 15.02
N CYS A 338 -6.55 -3.60 14.41
CA CYS A 338 -7.65 -2.94 15.11
C CYS A 338 -8.89 -3.83 15.11
N TYR A 339 -9.55 -3.99 16.25
CA TYR A 339 -10.81 -4.74 16.32
C TYR A 339 -11.77 -4.26 17.40
N GLY A 340 -13.07 -4.49 17.17
CA GLY A 340 -14.12 -4.25 18.14
C GLY A 340 -14.35 -5.44 19.07
N THR A 341 -14.57 -5.20 20.36
CA THR A 341 -14.87 -6.27 21.32
C THR A 341 -16.29 -6.84 21.15
N ARG A 342 -17.19 -6.10 20.47
CA ARG A 342 -18.55 -6.54 20.12
C ARG A 342 -18.68 -6.94 18.64
N ASP A 343 -17.58 -7.35 18.02
CA ASP A 343 -17.57 -7.81 16.63
C ASP A 343 -18.42 -9.09 16.47
N GLY A 344 -19.46 -9.00 15.63
CA GLY A 344 -20.40 -10.09 15.37
C GLY A 344 -19.93 -11.12 14.33
N PHE A 345 -18.83 -10.86 13.63
CA PHE A 345 -18.25 -11.77 12.64
C PHE A 345 -17.11 -12.61 13.23
N THR A 346 -16.29 -12.00 14.09
CA THR A 346 -15.21 -12.69 14.79
C THR A 346 -15.20 -12.25 16.24
N SER A 347 -15.31 -13.19 17.17
CA SER A 347 -15.34 -12.86 18.60
C SER A 347 -14.04 -12.21 19.09
N ALA A 348 -14.16 -11.31 20.06
CA ALA A 348 -13.03 -10.63 20.70
C ALA A 348 -11.95 -11.61 21.20
N ALA A 349 -12.36 -12.64 21.95
CA ALA A 349 -11.45 -13.65 22.47
C ALA A 349 -10.64 -14.37 21.37
N LYS A 350 -11.21 -14.51 20.18
CA LYS A 350 -10.52 -15.12 19.05
C LYS A 350 -9.54 -14.17 18.39
N LEU A 351 -9.92 -12.91 18.21
CA LEU A 351 -9.04 -11.86 17.70
C LEU A 351 -7.87 -11.62 18.65
N GLU A 352 -8.13 -11.60 19.95
CA GLU A 352 -7.12 -11.52 21.00
C GLU A 352 -6.14 -12.69 20.93
N ARG A 353 -6.63 -13.93 20.89
CA ARG A 353 -5.76 -15.10 20.77
C ARG A 353 -4.93 -15.07 19.49
N TRP A 354 -5.55 -14.78 18.35
CA TRP A 354 -4.85 -14.69 17.08
C TRP A 354 -3.78 -13.58 17.09
N ALA A 355 -4.08 -12.41 17.63
CA ALA A 355 -3.12 -11.32 17.75
C ALA A 355 -1.98 -11.68 18.72
N GLN A 356 -2.27 -12.33 19.85
CA GLN A 356 -1.27 -12.82 20.79
C GLN A 356 -0.34 -13.87 20.14
N ASP A 357 -0.90 -14.78 19.34
CA ASP A 357 -0.12 -15.79 18.62
C ASP A 357 0.88 -15.12 17.65
N LEU A 358 0.44 -14.09 16.92
CA LEU A 358 1.32 -13.30 16.03
C LEU A 358 2.33 -12.44 16.80
N GLN A 359 1.93 -11.84 17.92
CA GLN A 359 2.79 -10.98 18.75
C GLN A 359 3.88 -11.79 19.48
N SER A 360 3.58 -13.04 19.85
CA SER A 360 4.53 -13.93 20.55
C SER A 360 5.71 -14.38 19.68
N GLN A 361 5.64 -14.18 18.36
CA GLN A 361 6.73 -14.59 17.47
C GLN A 361 7.97 -13.68 17.63
N PRO A 362 9.18 -14.25 17.58
CA PRO A 362 10.41 -13.46 17.67
C PRO A 362 10.49 -12.37 16.59
N GLY A 363 10.75 -11.13 17.01
CA GLY A 363 10.85 -9.98 16.11
C GLY A 363 9.52 -9.40 15.64
N SER A 364 8.39 -9.90 16.16
CA SER A 364 7.06 -9.36 15.85
C SER A 364 6.93 -7.91 16.29
N ARG A 365 6.44 -7.07 15.38
CA ARG A 365 6.14 -5.64 15.60
C ARG A 365 4.64 -5.36 15.49
N LEU A 366 3.83 -6.34 15.90
CA LEU A 366 2.38 -6.23 15.93
C LEU A 366 1.93 -5.35 17.10
N VAL A 367 1.12 -4.34 16.79
CA VAL A 367 0.40 -3.50 17.74
C VAL A 367 -1.09 -3.80 17.62
N THR A 368 -1.76 -3.97 18.76
CA THR A 368 -3.20 -4.26 18.82
C THR A 368 -3.97 -3.06 19.36
N VAL A 369 -5.07 -2.73 18.71
CA VAL A 369 -6.00 -1.67 19.10
C VAL A 369 -7.39 -2.26 19.25
N SER A 370 -7.81 -2.55 20.48
CA SER A 370 -9.18 -2.97 20.78
C SER A 370 -10.03 -1.78 21.23
N ALA A 371 -11.32 -1.83 20.93
CA ALA A 371 -12.30 -0.83 21.37
C ALA A 371 -13.67 -1.48 21.64
N ASP A 372 -14.47 -0.87 22.51
CA ASP A 372 -15.83 -1.33 22.81
C ASP A 372 -16.83 -0.91 21.71
N THR A 373 -16.76 -1.60 20.58
CA THR A 373 -17.47 -1.29 19.33
C THR A 373 -17.78 -2.57 18.56
N GLY A 374 -18.80 -2.50 17.69
CA GLY A 374 -19.09 -3.57 16.74
C GLY A 374 -18.13 -3.60 15.55
N HIS A 375 -18.34 -4.56 14.64
CA HIS A 375 -17.51 -4.76 13.44
C HIS A 375 -17.39 -3.50 12.57
N PHE A 376 -18.48 -2.72 12.51
CA PHE A 376 -18.65 -1.56 11.62
C PHE A 376 -18.19 -0.22 12.20
N TRP A 377 -17.64 -0.20 13.42
CA TRP A 377 -17.08 1.02 14.05
C TRP A 377 -18.06 2.22 14.08
N HIS A 378 -19.34 1.99 14.40
CA HIS A 378 -20.33 3.06 14.47
C HIS A 378 -20.28 3.85 15.78
N GLU A 379 -19.81 3.21 16.86
CA GLU A 379 -19.79 3.79 18.18
C GLU A 379 -18.70 4.87 18.31
N ALA A 380 -19.04 5.99 18.94
CA ALA A 380 -18.16 7.15 19.02
C ALA A 380 -16.80 6.84 19.66
N GLU A 381 -16.80 6.07 20.76
CA GLU A 381 -15.57 5.62 21.42
C GLU A 381 -14.72 4.73 20.52
N GLY A 382 -15.37 3.81 19.76
CA GLY A 382 -14.70 3.00 18.75
C GLY A 382 -14.00 3.85 17.69
N ILE A 383 -14.71 4.84 17.13
CA ILE A 383 -14.17 5.76 16.12
C ILE A 383 -12.94 6.51 16.66
N VAL A 384 -13.02 7.03 17.89
CA VAL A 384 -11.91 7.74 18.54
C VAL A 384 -10.72 6.81 18.75
N ARG A 385 -10.96 5.61 19.28
CA ARG A 385 -9.91 4.65 19.56
C ARG A 385 -9.21 4.15 18.29
N LEU A 386 -9.95 3.92 17.20
CA LEU A 386 -9.38 3.58 15.89
C LEU A 386 -8.47 4.68 15.37
N ARG A 387 -8.91 5.93 15.44
CA ARG A 387 -8.12 7.09 14.99
C ARG A 387 -6.83 7.21 15.77
N GLN A 388 -6.94 7.18 17.10
CA GLN A 388 -5.81 7.33 17.99
C GLN A 388 -4.81 6.19 17.79
N GLY A 389 -5.27 4.93 17.82
CA GLY A 389 -4.40 3.78 17.67
C GLY A 389 -3.71 3.72 16.31
N LEU A 390 -4.42 4.10 15.24
CA LEU A 390 -3.80 4.20 13.92
C LEU A 390 -2.78 5.35 13.88
N ALA A 391 -3.09 6.53 14.42
CA ALA A 391 -2.15 7.65 14.46
C ALA A 391 -0.87 7.30 15.26
N GLU A 392 -1.01 6.67 16.42
CA GLU A 392 0.12 6.16 17.24
C GLU A 392 0.98 5.17 16.45
N PHE A 393 0.34 4.25 15.70
CA PHE A 393 1.07 3.33 14.84
C PHE A 393 1.82 4.03 13.70
N LEU A 394 1.23 5.05 13.08
CA LEU A 394 1.90 5.81 12.02
C LEU A 394 3.15 6.53 12.51
N GLU A 395 3.17 6.98 13.77
CA GLU A 395 4.38 7.55 14.39
C GLU A 395 5.49 6.51 14.56
N ILE A 396 5.15 5.27 14.95
CA ILE A 396 6.11 4.16 15.03
C ILE A 396 6.70 3.88 13.65
N VAL A 397 5.86 3.75 12.63
CA VAL A 397 6.30 3.48 11.25
C VAL A 397 7.19 4.62 10.71
N ALA A 398 6.85 5.87 11.03
CA ALA A 398 7.66 7.03 10.66
C ALA A 398 9.04 7.07 11.34
N GLN A 399 9.20 6.41 12.49
CA GLN A 399 10.45 6.35 13.26
C GLN A 399 11.41 5.24 12.80
N LEU A 400 10.89 4.14 12.24
CA LEU A 400 11.70 2.99 11.79
C LEU A 400 12.74 3.33 10.72
N GLY A 401 12.57 4.46 10.02
CA GLY A 401 13.58 4.96 9.10
C GLY A 401 14.74 5.73 9.76
N LEU A 402 14.84 5.87 11.09
CA LEU A 402 15.96 6.60 11.72
C LEU A 402 17.24 5.75 11.82
N PRO A 403 18.42 6.31 11.50
CA PRO A 403 19.69 5.71 11.90
C PRO A 403 19.75 5.54 13.43
N SER A 404 20.32 4.43 13.88
CA SER A 404 20.45 4.07 15.30
C SER A 404 21.22 5.09 16.15
N ASP A 405 21.94 6.04 15.53
CA ASP A 405 22.81 7.00 16.21
C ASP A 405 22.09 8.20 16.85
N GLN A 406 20.75 8.25 16.80
CA GLN A 406 19.94 9.32 17.41
C GLN A 406 18.96 8.81 18.47
N VAL A 407 19.05 7.53 18.86
CA VAL A 407 18.46 7.08 20.13
C VAL A 407 19.37 7.60 21.22
N GLY A 408 19.06 8.78 21.75
CA GLY A 408 19.79 9.40 22.83
C GLY A 408 20.06 8.38 23.92
N SER A 409 21.34 8.22 24.26
CA SER A 409 21.78 7.61 25.50
C SER A 409 20.96 8.25 26.62
N GLY A 410 20.00 7.50 27.15
CA GLY A 410 19.29 7.92 28.35
C GLY A 410 20.34 8.17 29.41
N GLU A 411 20.42 9.40 29.90
CA GLU A 411 21.09 9.70 31.14
C GLU A 411 20.53 8.76 32.19
N THR A 412 21.33 7.79 32.59
CA THR A 412 21.18 7.07 33.84
C THR A 412 21.31 8.10 34.96
N VAL A 413 20.18 8.66 35.38
CA VAL A 413 20.05 9.34 36.66
C VAL A 413 20.19 8.26 37.72
N GLU A 414 21.42 8.08 38.21
CA GLU A 414 21.69 7.30 39.41
C GLU A 414 20.92 7.93 40.58
N THR A 415 19.93 7.19 41.07
CA THR A 415 19.27 7.49 42.33
C THR A 415 20.19 7.02 43.46
N PRO A 416 20.56 7.88 44.44
CA PRO A 416 21.43 7.47 45.52
C PRO A 416 20.63 6.56 46.47
N THR A 417 20.93 5.27 46.43
CA THR A 417 20.43 4.28 47.39
C THR A 417 21.20 4.43 48.70
N SER A 418 20.58 5.08 49.68
CA SER A 418 21.06 5.11 51.06
C SER A 418 20.70 3.80 51.77
N THR A 419 21.69 2.91 51.90
CA THR A 419 21.65 1.83 52.90
C THR A 419 22.78 2.04 53.92
N PRO A 420 22.51 1.96 55.22
CA PRO A 420 23.48 2.33 56.25
C PRO A 420 24.51 1.21 56.45
N ARG A 421 25.80 1.58 56.44
CA ARG A 421 26.91 0.69 56.81
C ARG A 421 26.80 0.24 58.28
N PRO A 422 27.13 -1.01 58.61
CA PRO A 422 27.19 -1.47 59.99
C PRO A 422 28.42 -0.88 60.70
N ARG A 423 28.23 -0.45 61.96
CA ARG A 423 29.30 0.06 62.83
C ARG A 423 30.30 -1.05 63.17
N PRO A 424 31.61 -0.77 63.25
CA PRO A 424 32.58 -1.72 63.76
C PRO A 424 32.47 -1.85 65.29
N ARG A 425 32.49 -3.09 65.79
CA ARG A 425 32.59 -3.43 67.22
C ARG A 425 33.95 -2.97 67.77
N ALA A 426 33.92 -2.30 68.92
CA ALA A 426 35.12 -2.04 69.73
C ALA A 426 35.55 -3.33 70.47
N PRO A 427 36.85 -3.52 70.74
CA PRO A 427 37.34 -4.68 71.46
C PRO A 427 37.15 -4.52 72.98
N GLU A 428 36.69 -5.59 73.62
CA GLU A 428 36.68 -5.76 75.08
C GLU A 428 38.13 -5.81 75.61
N VAL A 429 38.42 -4.96 76.60
CA VAL A 429 39.59 -5.10 77.46
C VAL A 429 39.07 -5.42 78.85
N THR A 430 39.39 -6.63 79.30
CA THR A 430 39.23 -7.09 80.68
C THR A 430 40.43 -6.62 81.51
N ALA A 431 40.17 -6.02 82.67
CA ALA A 431 41.07 -6.05 83.82
C ALA A 431 40.27 -5.74 85.09
N ALA A 432 40.15 -6.77 85.93
CA ALA A 432 39.87 -6.63 87.34
C ALA A 432 41.12 -6.07 88.04
N ASP A 433 40.90 -5.20 89.03
CA ASP A 433 41.64 -5.02 90.29
C ASP A 433 41.25 -3.64 90.86
N LEU A 434 40.37 -3.59 91.86
CA LEU A 434 40.68 -3.56 93.29
C LEU A 434 41.03 -2.16 93.82
N ALA A 435 40.07 -1.65 94.62
CA ALA A 435 40.24 -1.01 95.92
C ALA A 435 40.70 0.45 96.05
N ALA A 436 39.99 1.10 96.99
CA ALA A 436 40.38 2.21 97.87
C ALA A 436 39.92 3.62 97.47
N GLY A 437 39.07 4.21 98.32
CA GLY A 437 38.74 5.64 98.36
C GLY A 437 37.28 5.90 98.63
#